data_AF-A0A7V7CZ04-F1
#
_entry.id   AF-A0A7V7CZ04-F1
#
_cell.length_a   1.000
_cell.length_b   1.000
_cell.length_c   1.000
_cell.angle_alpha   90.00
_cell.angle_beta   90.00
_cell.angle_gamma   90.00
#
_symmetry.space_group_name_H-M   'P 1'
#
loop_
_entity.id
_entity.type
_entity.pdbx_description
1 polymer ?
#
loop_
_entity_poly.entity_id
_entity_poly.type
_entity_poly.pdbx_seq_one_letter_code
_entity_poly.pdbx_strand_id
1 'polypeptide(L)' 'MEDFRGQKPRFFLDAMLGRLNKWLRVLGYDSICRRILDQDLAPPRLKDGRILLTRHRKSAQRL' A
#
# COMPACT_ATOMS: atom_id res chain seq x y z
N MET A 1 -1.70 6.59 24.77
CA MET A 1 -2.15 6.89 23.40
C MET A 1 -0.89 7.12 22.60
N GLU A 2 -0.37 6.07 21.96
CA GLU A 2 0.95 6.12 21.32
C GLU A 2 0.93 7.03 20.08
N ASP A 3 2.01 7.78 19.97
CA ASP A 3 2.13 8.97 19.16
C ASP A 3 2.75 8.60 17.80
N PHE A 4 1.94 8.54 16.73
CA PHE A 4 2.41 8.20 15.38
C PHE A 4 3.25 9.31 14.71
N ARG A 5 3.64 10.39 15.41
CA ARG A 5 4.22 11.60 14.79
C ARG A 5 5.67 11.46 14.27
N GLY A 6 6.25 10.25 14.26
CA GLY A 6 7.66 10.05 13.90
C GLY A 6 7.95 9.39 12.54
N GLN A 7 7.03 8.63 11.94
CA GLN A 7 7.32 7.85 10.73
C GLN A 7 6.35 8.13 9.60
N LYS A 8 6.90 8.54 8.44
CA LYS A 8 6.13 8.70 7.21
C LYS A 8 5.47 7.35 6.85
N PRO A 9 4.19 7.36 6.46
CA PRO A 9 3.50 6.13 6.08
C PRO A 9 4.19 5.46 4.88
N ARG A 10 4.22 4.13 4.92
CA ARG A 10 4.83 3.29 3.89
C ARG A 10 3.73 2.60 3.11
N PHE A 11 3.83 2.60 1.78
CA PHE A 11 2.77 2.10 0.91
C PHE A 11 3.19 0.84 0.17
N PHE A 12 2.22 -0.05 -0.04
CA PHE A 12 2.29 -1.15 -0.99
C PHE A 12 1.22 -0.91 -2.05
N LEU A 13 1.60 -0.89 -3.33
CA LEU A 13 0.72 -0.61 -4.44
C LEU A 13 0.60 -1.82 -5.36
N ASP A 14 -0.60 -2.06 -5.88
CA ASP A 14 -0.79 -2.98 -6.99
C ASP A 14 -0.20 -2.41 -8.29
N ALA A 15 0.18 -3.27 -9.25
CA ALA A 15 0.82 -2.87 -10.51
C ALA A 15 -0.02 -1.88 -11.35
N MET A 16 -1.34 -1.89 -11.19
CA MET A 16 -2.25 -0.96 -11.86
C MET A 16 -2.11 0.48 -11.35
N LEU A 17 -1.45 0.69 -10.21
CA LEU A 17 -1.20 1.99 -9.60
C LEU A 17 0.25 2.47 -9.81
N GLY A 18 0.94 2.00 -10.85
CA GLY A 18 2.34 2.40 -11.13
C GLY A 18 2.56 3.92 -11.23
N ARG A 19 1.60 4.67 -11.79
CA ARG A 19 1.67 6.15 -11.84
C ARG A 19 1.59 6.78 -10.45
N LEU A 20 0.76 6.24 -9.56
CA LEU A 20 0.64 6.70 -8.18
C LEU A 20 1.92 6.41 -7.39
N ASN A 21 2.53 5.24 -7.58
CA ASN A 21 3.82 4.89 -6.96
C ASN A 21 4.91 5.92 -7.31
N LYS A 22 4.96 6.38 -8.57
CA LYS A 22 5.90 7.44 -8.99
C LYS A 22 5.70 8.72 -8.19
N TRP A 23 4.46 9.20 -8.07
CA TRP A 23 4.15 10.44 -7.34
C TRP A 23 4.40 10.32 -5.85
N LEU A 24 4.09 9.19 -5.23
CA LEU A 24 4.39 8.93 -3.82
C LEU A 24 5.90 9.06 -3.54
N ARG A 25 6.75 8.53 -4.43
CA ARG A 25 8.21 8.68 -4.30
C ARG A 25 8.68 10.11 -4.46
N VAL A 26 8.11 10.86 -5.41
CA VAL A 26 8.41 12.29 -5.60
C VAL A 26 8.06 13.11 -4.34
N LEU A 27 6.95 12.76 -3.67
CA LEU A 27 6.53 13.38 -2.42
C LEU A 27 7.33 12.88 -1.19
N GLY A 28 8.28 11.97 -1.38
CA GLY A 28 9.14 11.46 -0.31
C GLY A 28 8.50 10.41 0.59
N TYR A 29 7.53 9.65 0.08
CA TYR A 29 6.97 8.47 0.75
C TYR A 29 7.68 7.18 0.31
N ASP A 30 7.89 6.27 1.26
CA ASP A 30 8.30 4.90 0.96
C ASP A 30 7.12 4.18 0.31
N SER A 31 7.31 3.75 -0.93
CA SER A 31 6.29 3.03 -1.68
C SER A 31 6.91 1.95 -2.56
N ILE A 32 6.29 0.77 -2.54
CA ILE A 32 6.65 -0.37 -3.39
C ILE A 32 5.46 -0.77 -4.24
N CYS A 33 5.69 -1.07 -5.51
CA CYS A 33 4.66 -1.48 -6.46
C CYS A 33 4.96 -2.89 -6.95
N ARG A 34 3.99 -3.82 -6.84
CA ARG A 34 4.14 -5.21 -7.27
C ARG A 34 2.89 -5.70 -7.99
N ARG A 35 3.08 -6.57 -8.98
CA ARG A 35 1.99 -7.27 -9.65
C ARG A 35 1.39 -8.29 -8.69
N ILE A 36 0.15 -8.07 -8.28
CA ILE A 36 -0.66 -9.07 -7.58
C ILE A 36 -1.31 -9.89 -8.69
N LEU A 37 -0.86 -11.13 -8.85
CA LEU A 37 -1.30 -12.02 -9.93
C LEU A 37 -2.63 -12.72 -9.62
N ASP A 38 -3.01 -12.78 -8.34
CA ASP A 38 -4.20 -13.49 -7.89
C ASP A 38 -5.32 -12.54 -7.45
N GLN A 39 -6.56 -12.91 -7.78
CA GLN A 39 -7.77 -12.18 -7.37
C GLN A 39 -8.08 -12.34 -5.88
N ASP A 40 -7.42 -13.30 -5.22
CA ASP A 40 -7.38 -13.43 -3.77
C ASP A 40 -6.48 -12.33 -3.20
N LEU A 41 -7.10 -11.17 -3.08
CA LEU A 41 -6.52 -9.95 -2.55
C LEU A 41 -6.36 -10.03 -1.02
N ALA A 42 -6.01 -11.20 -0.49
CA ALA A 42 -5.42 -11.32 0.82
C ALA A 42 -3.95 -10.92 0.65
N PRO A 43 -3.56 -9.65 0.88
CA PRO A 43 -2.17 -9.28 0.76
C PRO A 43 -1.38 -10.22 1.68
N PRO A 44 -0.31 -10.88 1.18
CA PRO A 44 0.58 -11.63 2.05
C PRO A 44 0.98 -10.65 3.14
N ARG A 45 0.44 -10.88 4.35
CA ARG A 45 0.44 -10.00 5.53
C ARG A 45 1.53 -8.95 5.37
N LEU A 46 1.16 -7.69 5.17
CA LEU A 46 2.11 -6.58 5.07
C LEU A 46 2.92 -6.58 6.36
N LYS A 47 4.03 -7.33 6.39
CA LYS A 47 4.77 -7.76 7.60
C LYS A 47 5.41 -6.60 8.36
N ASP A 48 5.20 -5.38 7.90
CA ASP A 48 6.01 -4.21 8.17
C ASP A 48 5.16 -2.93 8.39
N GLY A 49 3.84 -3.07 8.62
CA GLY A 49 2.94 -1.93 8.83
C GLY A 49 2.66 -1.07 7.59
N ARG A 50 2.92 -1.62 6.39
CA ARG A 50 2.64 -0.94 5.12
C ARG A 50 1.14 -0.86 4.84
N ILE A 51 0.69 0.24 4.26
CA ILE A 51 -0.70 0.45 3.83
C ILE A 51 -0.87 -0.04 2.39
N LEU A 52 -1.82 -0.94 2.14
CA LEU A 52 -2.16 -1.40 0.79
C LEU A 52 -3.02 -0.36 0.06
N LEU A 53 -2.54 0.06 -1.11
CA LEU A 53 -3.32 0.81 -2.09
C LEU A 53 -3.59 -0.12 -3.28
N THR A 54 -4.86 -0.34 -3.58
CA THR A 54 -5.32 -1.18 -4.68
C THR A 54 -6.55 -0.54 -5.30
N ARG A 55 -6.71 -0.68 -6.63
CA ARG A 55 -7.96 -0.29 -7.30
C ARG A 55 -9.04 -1.37 -7.22
N HIS A 56 -8.72 -2.54 -6.69
CA HIS A 56 -9.68 -3.62 -6.53
C HIS A 56 -10.59 -3.34 -5.34
N ARG A 57 -11.86 -3.05 -5.64
CA ARG A 57 -12.88 -2.67 -4.65
C ARG A 57 -13.39 -3.84 -3.79
N LYS A 58 -12.91 -5.07 -4.02
CA LYS A 58 -13.38 -6.29 -3.34
C LYS A 58 -12.86 -6.47 -1.90
N SER A 59 -11.97 -5.62 -1.39
CA SER A 59 -11.37 -5.80 -0.07
C SER A 59 -11.29 -4.50 0.75
N ALA A 60 -12.38 -3.73 0.78
CA ALA A 60 -12.58 -2.70 1.79
C ALA A 60 -13.60 -3.19 2.85
N GLN A 61 -13.38 -4.38 3.41
CA GLN A 61 -13.98 -4.70 4.71
C GLN A 61 -13.11 -4.04 5.77
N ARG A 62 -13.69 -3.07 6.48
CA ARG A 62 -13.15 -2.49 7.71
C ARG A 62 -12.84 -3.65 8.67
N LEU A 63 -11.56 -3.82 8.98
CA LEU A 63 -11.12 -4.48 10.22
C LEU A 63 -11.10 -3.44 11.33
#